data_AF-A0A7K1KP42-F1
#
_entry.id   AF-A0A7K1KP42-F1
#
_cell.length_a   1.000
_cell.length_b   1.000
_cell.length_c   1.000
_cell.angle_alpha   90.00
_cell.angle_beta   90.00
_cell.angle_gamma   90.00
#
_symmetry.space_group_name_H-M   'P 1'
#
loop_
_entity.id
_entity.type
_entity.pdbx_description
1 polymer ?
#
loop_
_entity_poly.entity_id
_entity_poly.type
_entity_poly.pdbx_seq_one_letter_code
_entity_poly.pdbx_strand_id
1 'polypeptide(L)'
;MHLRQDTGTPGLPPGPRPALFKEAPGAADRNDTIPAAPDNAPGNETLPDPARPALACRVCRTVVTARQLAVTVGGAHRHVFFNPHGHVFEIGCFASARNILPSGPPTAEFSWFAGYAWQAVLCAGCAGMLGWRFTGQDPAFFGLILPALVEVEEPRA
;
A
#
# COMPACT_ATOMS: atom_id res chain seq x y z
N MET A 1 -51.28 -7.36 -26.81
CA MET A 1 -50.16 -8.05 -27.48
C MET A 1 -48.93 -7.84 -26.62
N HIS A 2 -48.56 -8.84 -25.82
CA HIS A 2 -47.44 -8.78 -24.88
C HIS A 2 -46.15 -9.09 -25.64
N LEU A 3 -45.19 -8.18 -25.64
CA LEU A 3 -43.82 -8.45 -26.08
C LEU A 3 -42.97 -8.68 -24.83
N ARG A 4 -42.68 -9.96 -24.57
CA ARG A 4 -41.58 -10.36 -23.67
C ARG A 4 -40.27 -10.08 -24.40
N GLN A 5 -39.35 -9.39 -23.75
CA GLN A 5 -37.96 -9.35 -24.17
C GLN A 5 -37.17 -10.27 -23.26
N ASP A 6 -36.79 -11.41 -23.81
CA ASP A 6 -35.81 -12.33 -23.23
C ASP A 6 -34.41 -11.71 -23.40
N THR A 7 -33.73 -11.40 -22.30
CA THR A 7 -32.28 -11.16 -22.30
C THR A 7 -31.62 -12.31 -21.58
N GLY A 8 -31.17 -13.31 -22.34
CA GLY A 8 -30.34 -14.40 -21.85
C GLY A 8 -28.92 -13.91 -21.53
N THR A 9 -28.43 -14.30 -20.35
CA THR A 9 -27.04 -14.07 -19.92
C THR A 9 -26.15 -15.20 -20.45
N PRO A 10 -25.02 -14.93 -21.12
CA PRO A 10 -24.10 -16.00 -21.49
C PRO A 10 -23.26 -16.41 -20.27
N GLY A 11 -23.36 -17.68 -19.88
CA GLY A 11 -22.56 -18.30 -18.83
C GLY A 11 -21.11 -18.52 -19.24
N LEU A 12 -20.19 -18.30 -18.31
CA LEU A 12 -18.75 -18.54 -18.48
C LEU A 12 -18.43 -20.05 -18.31
N PRO A 13 -17.57 -20.66 -19.15
CA PRO A 13 -17.22 -22.07 -19.02
C PRO A 13 -16.25 -22.33 -17.84
N PRO A 14 -16.31 -23.51 -17.20
CA PRO A 14 -15.40 -23.88 -16.12
C PRO A 14 -14.01 -24.23 -16.64
N GLY A 15 -12.97 -23.73 -15.96
CA GLY A 15 -11.57 -24.10 -16.21
C GLY A 15 -11.22 -25.49 -15.66
N PRO A 16 -10.19 -26.16 -16.20
CA PRO A 16 -9.83 -27.51 -15.80
C PRO A 16 -9.12 -27.52 -14.44
N ARG A 17 -9.47 -28.51 -13.59
CA ARG A 17 -8.74 -28.79 -12.34
C ARG A 17 -7.65 -29.84 -12.64
N PRO A 18 -6.40 -29.64 -12.16
CA PRO A 18 -5.33 -30.60 -12.38
C PRO A 18 -5.57 -31.90 -11.62
N ALA A 19 -5.18 -33.00 -12.25
CA ALA A 19 -5.27 -34.36 -11.73
C ALA A 19 -4.35 -34.55 -10.51
N LEU A 20 -4.90 -35.08 -9.41
CA LEU A 20 -4.15 -35.64 -8.31
C LEU A 20 -3.41 -36.89 -8.80
N PHE A 21 -2.08 -36.85 -8.81
CA PHE A 21 -1.25 -38.03 -9.00
C PHE A 21 -0.77 -38.55 -7.64
N LYS A 22 -0.79 -39.88 -7.52
CA LYS A 22 -0.64 -40.72 -6.33
C LYS A 22 0.83 -40.92 -5.95
N GLU A 23 1.13 -40.97 -4.65
CA GLU A 23 2.47 -41.27 -4.09
C GLU A 23 2.74 -42.77 -3.87
N ALA A 24 4.04 -43.05 -3.65
CA ALA A 24 4.74 -44.20 -3.03
C ALA A 24 5.49 -45.18 -3.99
N PRO A 25 6.51 -45.95 -3.53
CA PRO A 25 7.59 -45.68 -2.56
C PRO A 25 9.01 -46.21 -2.97
N GLY A 26 10.06 -45.76 -2.28
CA GLY A 26 11.22 -46.59 -1.85
C GLY A 26 12.45 -46.76 -2.77
N ALA A 27 13.65 -46.46 -2.24
CA ALA A 27 14.73 -47.43 -1.92
C ALA A 27 16.18 -46.89 -2.08
N ALA A 28 17.02 -47.29 -1.11
CA ALA A 28 18.49 -47.43 -1.08
C ALA A 28 19.36 -46.17 -1.24
N ASP A 29 20.02 -45.68 -0.18
CA ASP A 29 21.27 -46.20 0.45
C ASP A 29 22.49 -46.10 -0.47
N ARG A 30 23.34 -45.09 -0.26
CA ARG A 30 24.80 -45.17 -0.36
C ARG A 30 25.44 -44.08 0.51
N ASN A 31 26.20 -44.58 1.47
CA ASN A 31 27.03 -43.87 2.43
C ASN A 31 28.38 -43.47 1.78
N ASP A 32 28.64 -42.18 1.61
CA ASP A 32 29.97 -41.66 1.22
C ASP A 32 30.42 -40.58 2.21
N THR A 33 31.30 -41.00 3.11
CA THR A 33 32.03 -40.18 4.09
C THR A 33 32.84 -39.09 3.38
N ILE A 34 32.53 -37.81 3.62
CA ILE A 34 33.36 -36.67 3.21
C ILE A 34 34.30 -36.30 4.38
N PRO A 35 35.62 -36.24 4.18
CA PRO A 35 36.55 -35.83 5.23
C PRO A 35 36.41 -34.33 5.54
N ALA A 36 36.38 -34.00 6.83
CA ALA A 36 36.34 -32.65 7.35
C ALA A 36 37.56 -31.84 6.85
N ALA A 37 37.31 -30.73 6.17
CA ALA A 37 38.30 -29.70 5.87
C ALA A 37 38.36 -28.67 7.01
N PRO A 38 39.52 -28.08 7.29
CA PRO A 38 39.77 -27.33 8.52
C PRO A 38 39.08 -25.95 8.55
N ASP A 39 38.73 -25.56 9.76
CA ASP A 39 38.21 -24.24 10.16
C ASP A 39 39.12 -23.10 9.66
N ASN A 40 38.64 -22.32 8.68
CA ASN A 40 38.96 -20.91 8.50
C ASN A 40 38.12 -20.34 7.34
N ALA A 41 36.84 -20.10 7.59
CA ALA A 41 36.04 -19.18 6.78
C ALA A 41 36.19 -17.78 7.38
N PRO A 42 36.56 -16.74 6.61
CA PRO A 42 36.42 -15.36 7.09
C PRO A 42 34.94 -15.14 7.39
N GLY A 43 34.67 -14.57 8.56
CA GLY A 43 33.32 -14.33 9.04
C GLY A 43 32.49 -13.68 7.94
N ASN A 44 31.31 -14.26 7.68
CA ASN A 44 30.27 -13.60 6.92
C ASN A 44 29.86 -12.37 7.72
N GLU A 45 30.56 -11.26 7.52
CA GLU A 45 30.13 -9.94 7.94
C GLU A 45 28.83 -9.68 7.18
N THR A 46 27.71 -10.03 7.80
CA THR A 46 26.37 -9.69 7.31
C THR A 46 26.35 -8.19 7.15
N LEU A 47 26.49 -7.73 5.89
CA LEU A 47 26.30 -6.33 5.54
C LEU A 47 24.98 -5.86 6.17
N PRO A 48 24.94 -4.68 6.81
CA PRO A 48 23.70 -4.15 7.37
C PRO A 48 22.58 -4.20 6.32
N ASP A 49 21.40 -4.73 6.68
CA ASP A 49 20.22 -4.71 5.78
C ASP A 49 19.96 -3.26 5.38
N PRO A 50 19.93 -2.92 4.07
CA PRO A 50 19.74 -1.55 3.65
C PRO A 50 18.44 -0.99 4.22
N ALA A 51 18.56 0.16 4.89
CA ALA A 51 17.42 0.90 5.40
C ALA A 51 16.41 1.17 4.28
N ARG A 52 15.12 1.05 4.58
CA ARG A 52 14.06 1.26 3.58
C ARG A 52 13.67 2.74 3.55
N PRO A 53 13.66 3.40 2.38
CA PRO A 53 13.21 4.78 2.30
C PRO A 53 11.72 4.86 2.61
N ALA A 54 11.36 5.76 3.52
CA ALA A 54 10.00 6.01 3.95
C ALA A 54 9.67 7.50 3.93
N LEU A 55 8.39 7.83 3.95
CA LEU A 55 7.89 9.20 4.08
C LEU A 55 7.32 9.40 5.47
N ALA A 56 7.91 10.36 6.20
CA ALA A 56 7.54 10.69 7.56
C ALA A 56 6.94 12.09 7.67
N CYS A 57 6.23 12.36 8.76
CA CYS A 57 5.81 13.69 9.14
C CYS A 57 7.03 14.62 9.20
N ARG A 58 6.96 15.74 8.49
CA ARG A 58 8.06 16.71 8.43
C ARG A 58 8.38 17.33 9.80
N VAL A 59 7.38 17.45 10.66
CA VAL A 59 7.51 18.07 11.99
C VAL A 59 8.17 17.13 13.00
N CYS A 60 7.65 15.91 13.16
CA CYS A 60 8.07 15.02 14.25
C CYS A 60 8.74 13.72 13.79
N ARG A 61 8.96 13.55 12.48
CA ARG A 61 9.61 12.38 11.87
C ARG A 61 8.90 11.03 12.10
N THR A 62 7.69 11.01 12.64
CA THR A 62 6.85 9.81 12.68
C THR A 62 6.59 9.31 11.26
N VAL A 63 6.92 8.05 10.97
CA VAL A 63 6.74 7.48 9.63
C VAL A 63 5.25 7.35 9.30
N VAL A 64 4.86 7.80 8.11
CA VAL A 64 3.46 7.86 7.66
C VAL A 64 3.20 6.88 6.52
N THR A 65 4.02 6.91 5.46
CA THR A 65 3.82 6.09 4.25
C THR A 65 5.17 5.82 3.57
N ALA A 66 5.16 5.31 2.34
CA ALA A 66 6.35 5.06 1.55
C ALA A 66 6.08 5.35 0.06
N ARG A 67 7.14 5.65 -0.71
CA ARG A 67 7.02 5.96 -2.15
C ARG A 67 6.40 4.80 -2.95
N GLN A 68 6.67 3.56 -2.54
CA GLN A 68 6.16 2.34 -3.14
C GLN A 68 4.65 2.18 -2.96
N LEU A 69 4.05 2.92 -2.02
CA LEU A 69 2.60 2.94 -1.80
C LEU A 69 1.90 4.03 -2.63
N ALA A 70 2.62 4.77 -3.47
CA ALA A 70 2.02 5.74 -4.37
C ALA A 70 1.04 5.05 -5.34
N VAL A 71 -0.15 5.64 -5.48
CA VAL A 71 -1.18 5.18 -6.42
C VAL A 71 -1.61 6.32 -7.34
N THR A 72 -2.16 5.96 -8.49
CA THR A 72 -2.74 6.90 -9.46
C THR A 72 -4.25 6.95 -9.27
N VAL A 73 -4.79 8.14 -8.97
CA VAL A 73 -6.22 8.38 -8.82
C VAL A 73 -6.59 9.56 -9.72
N GLY A 74 -7.64 9.42 -10.54
CA GLY A 74 -7.99 10.47 -11.51
C GLY A 74 -6.89 10.77 -12.53
N GLY A 75 -6.10 9.75 -12.90
CA GLY A 75 -5.06 9.86 -13.94
C GLY A 75 -3.68 10.35 -13.44
N ALA A 76 -3.54 10.76 -12.18
CA ALA A 76 -2.25 11.16 -11.62
C ALA A 76 -2.05 10.72 -10.16
N HIS A 77 -0.80 10.62 -9.73
CA HIS A 77 -0.44 10.47 -8.31
C HIS A 77 -0.45 11.81 -7.57
N ARG A 78 0.10 12.86 -8.21
CA ARG A 78 0.25 14.19 -7.64
C ARG A 78 -0.83 15.11 -8.19
N HIS A 79 -1.48 15.85 -7.29
CA HIS A 79 -2.53 16.81 -7.63
C HIS A 79 -2.29 18.13 -6.92
N VAL A 80 -2.74 19.22 -7.53
CA VAL A 80 -2.79 20.55 -6.91
C VAL A 80 -4.24 20.99 -6.89
N PHE A 81 -4.78 21.19 -5.69
CA PHE A 81 -6.17 21.59 -5.48
C PHE A 81 -6.26 22.84 -4.63
N PHE A 82 -7.42 23.49 -4.66
CA PHE A 82 -7.76 24.52 -3.69
C PHE A 82 -9.00 24.18 -2.89
N ASN A 83 -8.92 24.62 -1.66
CA ASN A 83 -9.91 24.92 -0.67
C ASN A 83 -11.14 25.79 -1.00
N PRO A 84 -12.39 25.55 -0.51
CA PRO A 84 -13.41 26.62 -0.51
C PRO A 84 -12.99 27.90 0.21
N HIS A 85 -12.02 27.83 1.13
CA HIS A 85 -11.43 28.99 1.80
C HIS A 85 -10.19 29.57 1.07
N GLY A 86 -9.88 29.07 -0.12
CA GLY A 86 -8.78 29.55 -0.96
C GLY A 86 -7.40 28.97 -0.65
N HIS A 87 -7.28 27.99 0.25
CA HIS A 87 -6.00 27.34 0.52
C HIS A 87 -5.60 26.37 -0.59
N VAL A 88 -4.40 26.50 -1.14
CA VAL A 88 -3.86 25.60 -2.16
C VAL A 88 -3.07 24.46 -1.51
N PHE A 89 -3.34 23.23 -1.93
CA PHE A 89 -2.65 22.04 -1.45
C PHE A 89 -2.06 21.25 -2.62
N GLU A 90 -0.78 20.91 -2.49
CA GLU A 90 -0.14 19.88 -3.28
C GLU A 90 -0.21 18.55 -2.52
N ILE A 91 -0.90 17.57 -3.10
CA ILE A 91 -1.09 16.25 -2.49
C ILE A 91 -0.55 15.13 -3.36
N GLY A 92 -0.10 14.05 -2.72
CA GLY A 92 0.17 12.75 -3.34
C GLY A 92 -0.84 11.70 -2.88
N CYS A 93 -1.25 10.82 -3.79
CA CYS A 93 -2.18 9.73 -3.51
C CYS A 93 -1.44 8.45 -3.09
N PHE A 94 -1.77 7.87 -1.94
CA PHE A 94 -1.14 6.67 -1.40
C PHE A 94 -2.18 5.61 -1.04
N ALA A 95 -1.87 4.34 -1.35
CA ALA A 95 -2.70 3.18 -1.02
C ALA A 95 -2.88 3.00 0.50
N SER A 96 -1.85 3.35 1.28
CA SER A 96 -1.85 3.15 2.71
C SER A 96 -1.02 4.20 3.44
N ALA A 97 -1.44 4.51 4.66
CA ALA A 97 -0.76 5.36 5.61
C ALA A 97 -0.95 4.80 7.02
N ARG A 98 0.08 4.93 7.87
CA ARG A 98 0.08 4.53 9.28
C ARG A 98 0.42 5.71 10.17
N ASN A 99 0.27 5.54 11.49
CA ASN A 99 0.54 6.58 12.49
C ASN A 99 -0.21 7.89 12.19
N ILE A 100 -1.48 7.74 11.84
CA ILE A 100 -2.41 8.83 11.54
C ILE A 100 -3.63 8.77 12.46
N LEU A 101 -4.24 9.92 12.70
CA LEU A 101 -5.46 10.09 13.47
C LEU A 101 -6.54 10.74 12.59
N PRO A 102 -7.62 10.03 12.24
CA PRO A 102 -8.75 10.64 11.55
C PRO A 102 -9.42 11.70 12.42
N SER A 103 -9.86 12.81 11.81
CA SER A 103 -10.51 13.93 12.49
C SER A 103 -11.82 14.31 11.80
N GLY A 104 -12.88 14.43 12.60
CA GLY A 104 -14.25 14.67 12.12
C GLY A 104 -14.89 13.47 11.41
N PRO A 105 -16.16 13.54 11.01
CA PRO A 105 -16.80 12.51 10.18
C PRO A 105 -16.35 12.61 8.71
N PRO A 106 -16.40 11.51 7.93
CA PRO A 106 -16.24 11.59 6.47
C PRO A 106 -17.36 12.41 5.82
N THR A 107 -17.02 13.23 4.83
CA THR A 107 -17.98 14.06 4.07
C THR A 107 -17.66 14.05 2.58
N ALA A 108 -18.69 14.11 1.73
CA ALA A 108 -18.53 14.28 0.28
C ALA A 108 -18.46 15.76 -0.14
N GLU A 109 -18.67 16.69 0.80
CA GLU A 109 -18.71 18.12 0.55
C GLU A 109 -17.37 18.61 -0.03
N PHE A 110 -17.40 19.25 -1.20
CA PHE A 110 -16.19 19.72 -1.90
C PHE A 110 -15.11 18.65 -2.09
N SER A 111 -15.49 17.38 -2.23
CA SER A 111 -14.52 16.33 -2.54
C SER A 111 -13.84 16.60 -3.89
N TRP A 112 -12.51 16.55 -3.89
CA TRP A 112 -11.72 16.69 -5.12
C TRP A 112 -11.76 15.45 -6.00
N PHE A 113 -12.14 14.29 -5.46
CA PHE A 113 -12.23 13.04 -6.18
C PHE A 113 -13.69 12.59 -6.25
N ALA A 114 -14.25 12.61 -7.45
CA ALA A 114 -15.64 12.23 -7.69
C ALA A 114 -15.93 10.81 -7.17
N GLY A 115 -17.05 10.65 -6.47
CA GLY A 115 -17.45 9.37 -5.86
C GLY A 115 -16.81 9.07 -4.50
N TYR A 116 -15.87 9.88 -4.02
CA TYR A 116 -15.25 9.71 -2.70
C TYR A 116 -15.77 10.75 -1.70
N ALA A 117 -16.02 10.30 -0.47
CA ALA A 117 -16.02 11.14 0.72
C ALA A 117 -14.61 11.25 1.29
N TRP A 118 -14.29 12.36 1.94
CA TRP A 118 -13.01 12.59 2.59
C TRP A 118 -13.17 12.84 4.09
N GLN A 119 -12.13 12.49 4.84
CA GLN A 119 -11.99 12.75 6.26
C GLN A 119 -10.58 13.31 6.51
N ALA A 120 -10.45 14.38 7.27
CA ALA A 120 -9.13 14.93 7.61
C ALA A 120 -8.31 13.89 8.37
N VAL A 121 -7.00 13.85 8.15
CA VAL A 121 -6.07 13.00 8.90
C VAL A 121 -4.90 13.81 9.45
N LEU A 122 -4.63 13.59 10.73
CA LEU A 122 -3.57 14.23 11.50
C LEU A 122 -2.44 13.23 11.75
N CYS A 123 -1.23 13.73 12.00
CA CYS A 123 -0.12 12.90 12.47
C CYS A 123 -0.40 12.39 13.89
N ALA A 124 -0.24 11.09 14.14
CA ALA A 124 -0.39 10.54 15.49
C ALA A 124 0.70 11.00 16.47
N GLY A 125 1.86 11.44 15.96
CA GLY A 125 2.97 11.91 16.80
C GLY A 125 2.85 13.36 17.27
N CYS A 126 2.35 14.27 16.41
CA CYS A 126 2.31 15.71 16.72
C CYS A 126 0.95 16.38 16.48
N ALA A 127 -0.08 15.63 16.10
CA ALA A 127 -1.40 16.12 15.71
C ALA A 127 -1.42 17.13 14.54
N GLY A 128 -0.29 17.35 13.85
CA GLY A 128 -0.25 18.20 12.66
C GLY A 128 -1.06 17.62 11.50
N MET A 129 -1.72 18.48 10.72
CA MET A 129 -2.50 18.08 9.54
C MET A 129 -1.59 17.44 8.48
N LEU A 130 -1.91 16.21 8.07
CA LEU A 130 -1.16 15.48 7.05
C LEU A 130 -1.93 15.36 5.73
N GLY A 131 -3.25 15.54 5.73
CA GLY A 131 -4.07 15.50 4.52
C GLY A 131 -5.42 14.86 4.79
N TRP A 132 -5.84 13.96 3.89
CA TRP A 132 -7.18 13.37 3.91
C TRP A 132 -7.19 11.88 3.59
N ARG A 133 -8.09 11.13 4.23
CA ARG A 133 -8.49 9.77 3.84
C ARG A 133 -9.72 9.85 2.95
N PHE A 134 -9.67 9.20 1.80
CA PHE A 134 -10.78 9.12 0.85
C PHE A 134 -11.42 7.72 0.86
N THR A 135 -12.74 7.65 1.05
CA THR A 135 -13.53 6.42 1.13
C THR A 135 -14.84 6.55 0.34
N GLY A 136 -15.50 5.43 0.02
CA GLY A 136 -16.78 5.41 -0.71
C GLY A 136 -16.69 4.72 -2.07
N GLN A 137 -15.47 4.59 -2.60
CA GLN A 137 -15.11 3.69 -3.70
C GLN A 137 -13.99 2.76 -3.25
N ASP A 138 -13.79 1.68 -3.99
CA ASP A 138 -12.69 0.72 -3.81
C ASP A 138 -11.69 0.87 -4.98
N PRO A 139 -10.39 1.11 -4.73
CA PRO A 139 -9.76 1.25 -3.42
C PRO A 139 -10.02 2.59 -2.72
N ALA A 140 -10.12 2.53 -1.40
CA ALA A 140 -9.90 3.68 -0.53
C ALA A 140 -8.42 4.08 -0.55
N PHE A 141 -8.12 5.35 -0.35
CA PHE A 141 -6.75 5.86 -0.41
C PHE A 141 -6.54 7.10 0.48
N PHE A 142 -5.31 7.60 0.53
CA PHE A 142 -4.94 8.81 1.25
C PHE A 142 -4.40 9.87 0.29
N GLY A 143 -4.92 11.08 0.36
CA GLY A 143 -4.32 12.26 -0.26
C GLY A 143 -3.51 13.01 0.79
N LEU A 144 -2.19 12.84 0.79
CA LEU A 144 -1.30 13.44 1.79
C LEU A 144 -0.61 14.67 1.23
N ILE A 145 -0.53 15.73 2.05
CA ILE A 145 0.11 17.01 1.71
C ILE A 145 1.62 16.77 1.56
N LEU A 146 2.14 16.86 0.34
CA LEU A 146 3.55 16.54 0.06
C LEU A 146 4.53 17.43 0.85
N PRO A 147 4.29 18.75 0.99
CA PRO A 147 5.08 19.59 1.88
C PRO A 147 5.03 19.22 3.37
N ALA A 148 4.05 18.44 3.83
CA ALA A 148 3.98 17.96 5.21
C ALA A 148 4.80 16.67 5.44
N LEU A 149 5.39 16.11 4.38
CA LEU A 149 6.18 14.88 4.42
C LEU A 149 7.67 15.13 4.16
N VAL A 150 8.52 14.26 4.67
CA VAL A 150 9.97 14.24 4.45
C VAL A 150 10.45 12.81 4.29
N GLU A 151 11.44 12.60 3.44
CA GLU A 151 12.10 11.29 3.34
C GLU A 151 12.93 11.00 4.57
N VAL A 152 12.86 9.75 5.02
CA VAL A 152 13.68 9.20 6.10
C VAL A 152 14.09 7.78 5.74
N GLU A 153 15.20 7.34 6.31
CA GLU A 153 15.61 5.95 6.28
C GLU A 153 14.97 5.23 7.48
N GLU A 154 14.18 4.19 7.22
CA GLU A 154 13.60 3.35 8.26
C GLU A 154 14.49 2.11 8.47
N PRO A 155 15.04 1.90 9.68
CA PRO A 155 15.73 0.66 10.01
C PRO A 155 14.76 -0.50 9.89
N ARG A 156 15.17 -1.61 9.26
CA ARG A 156 14.36 -2.82 9.36
C ARG A 156 14.53 -3.42 10.76
N ALA A 157 13.41 -3.66 11.42
CA ALA A 157 13.34 -4.38 12.71
C ALA A 157 13.76 -5.84 12.56
#